data_AF-A0A4U0T8W2-F1
#
_entry.id   AF-A0A4U0T8W2-F1
#
_cell.length_a   1.000
_cell.length_b   1.000
_cell.length_c   1.000
_cell.angle_alpha   90.00
_cell.angle_beta   90.00
_cell.angle_gamma   90.00
#
_symmetry.space_group_name_H-M   'P 1'
#
loop_
_entity.id
_entity.type
_entity.pdbx_description
1 polymer ?
#
loop_
_entity_poly.entity_id
_entity_poly.type
_entity_poly.pdbx_seq_one_letter_code
_entity_poly.pdbx_strand_id
1 'polypeptide(L)'
;MSEPQQPTDEQLDAYIRARLALAGVDLNQLPESSDPTTGAPTRSQALASLLAFVKSTPPAIADWTPSASGAWAAAYAQQASPPLEYPSVTEAWTGKAGGR
;
A
#
# COMPACT_ATOMS: atom_id res chain seq x y z
N MET A 1 14.62 9.31 15.51
CA MET A 1 13.63 9.46 14.42
C MET A 1 12.32 8.93 14.97
N SER A 2 11.25 9.70 14.95
CA SER A 2 9.93 9.23 15.43
C SER A 2 9.43 8.13 14.49
N GLU A 3 8.91 7.04 15.04
CA GLU A 3 8.28 6.00 14.21
C GLU A 3 7.05 6.58 13.49
N PRO A 4 6.78 6.15 12.24
CA PRO A 4 5.57 6.55 11.54
C PRO A 4 4.36 6.00 12.29
N GLN A 5 3.50 6.89 12.77
CA GLN A 5 2.26 6.52 13.45
C GLN A 5 1.28 5.90 12.46
N GLN A 6 0.65 4.78 12.84
CA GLN A 6 -0.41 4.18 12.03
C GLN A 6 -1.59 5.15 11.86
N PRO A 7 -2.20 5.23 10.67
CA PRO A 7 -3.38 6.06 10.44
C PRO A 7 -4.55 5.60 11.30
N THR A 8 -5.36 6.56 11.76
CA THR A 8 -6.64 6.27 12.42
C THR A 8 -7.72 5.93 11.41
N ASP A 9 -8.81 5.29 11.87
CA ASP A 9 -9.95 4.95 10.99
C ASP A 9 -10.60 6.18 10.35
N GLU A 10 -10.70 7.29 11.09
CA GLU A 10 -11.21 8.56 10.55
C GLU A 10 -10.32 9.12 9.44
N GLN A 11 -9.00 9.00 9.58
CA GLN A 11 -8.05 9.41 8.55
C GLN A 11 -8.16 8.52 7.30
N LEU A 12 -8.37 7.21 7.49
CA LEU A 12 -8.58 6.28 6.38
C LEU A 12 -9.91 6.54 5.67
N ASP A 13 -10.98 6.86 6.41
CA ASP A 13 -12.27 7.26 5.84
C ASP A 13 -12.16 8.53 5.00
N ALA A 14 -11.45 9.54 5.52
CA ALA A 14 -11.19 10.78 4.79
C ALA A 14 -10.38 10.51 3.50
N TYR A 15 -9.36 9.66 3.59
CA TYR A 15 -8.57 9.22 2.45
C TYR A 15 -9.44 8.51 1.39
N ILE A 16 -10.28 7.56 1.80
CA ILE A 16 -11.18 6.83 0.91
C ILE A 16 -12.13 7.80 0.19
N ARG A 17 -12.79 8.70 0.92
CA ARG A 17 -13.70 9.69 0.33
C ARG A 17 -12.98 10.61 -0.66
N ALA A 18 -11.77 11.06 -0.33
CA ALA A 18 -10.97 11.88 -1.23
C ALA A 18 -10.60 11.12 -2.52
N ARG A 19 -10.19 9.86 -2.41
CA ARG A 19 -9.86 9.02 -3.56
C ARG A 19 -11.07 8.75 -4.46
N LEU A 20 -12.23 8.48 -3.86
CA LEU A 20 -13.46 8.28 -4.62
C LEU A 20 -13.88 9.55 -5.34
N ALA A 21 -13.84 10.72 -4.68
CA ALA A 21 -14.15 12.00 -5.31
C ALA A 21 -13.22 12.29 -6.51
N LEU A 22 -11.91 12.01 -6.37
CA LEU A 22 -10.95 12.13 -7.47
C LEU A 22 -11.22 11.17 -8.63
N ALA A 23 -11.76 9.99 -8.33
CA ALA A 23 -12.19 9.00 -9.33
C ALA A 23 -13.59 9.31 -9.92
N GLY A 24 -14.26 10.37 -9.47
CA GLY A 24 -15.62 10.71 -9.89
C GLY A 24 -16.70 9.80 -9.30
N VAL A 25 -16.42 9.07 -8.22
CA VAL A 25 -17.37 8.18 -7.55
C VAL A 25 -17.98 8.90 -6.35
N ASP A 26 -19.31 9.03 -6.35
CA ASP A 26 -20.07 9.62 -5.24
C ASP A 26 -20.81 8.54 -4.43
N LEU A 27 -20.37 8.34 -3.18
CA LEU A 27 -20.98 7.37 -2.24
C LEU A 27 -22.42 7.74 -1.86
N ASN A 28 -22.84 8.99 -2.06
CA ASN A 28 -24.20 9.39 -1.73
C ASN A 28 -25.23 8.81 -2.71
N GLN A 29 -24.79 8.35 -3.89
CA GLN A 29 -25.64 7.65 -4.85
C GLN A 29 -25.94 6.20 -4.45
N LEU A 30 -25.22 5.66 -3.45
CA LEU A 30 -25.53 4.35 -2.91
C LEU A 30 -26.73 4.41 -1.95
N PRO A 31 -27.56 3.36 -1.92
CA PRO A 31 -28.72 3.30 -1.05
C PRO A 31 -28.31 3.22 0.43
N GLU A 32 -29.16 3.71 1.32
CA GLU A 32 -28.93 3.61 2.77
C GLU A 32 -29.42 2.28 3.33
N SER A 33 -30.44 1.70 2.71
CA SER A 33 -31.01 0.38 3.05
C SER A 33 -30.72 -0.63 1.94
N SER A 34 -30.67 -1.91 2.30
CA SER A 34 -30.48 -3.00 1.33
C SER A 34 -31.57 -2.97 0.26
N ASP A 35 -31.19 -3.06 -1.00
CA ASP A 35 -32.10 -3.20 -2.14
C ASP A 35 -32.04 -4.65 -2.66
N PRO A 36 -33.08 -5.47 -2.47
CA PRO A 36 -33.10 -6.85 -2.92
C PRO A 36 -33.21 -7.00 -4.45
N THR A 37 -33.61 -5.95 -5.17
CA THR A 37 -33.79 -6.00 -6.63
C THR A 37 -32.47 -5.80 -7.36
N THR A 38 -31.69 -4.79 -6.97
CA THR A 38 -30.39 -4.51 -7.60
C THR A 38 -29.24 -5.26 -6.94
N GLY A 39 -29.40 -5.68 -5.68
CA GLY A 39 -28.32 -6.24 -4.88
C GLY A 39 -27.19 -5.25 -4.60
N ALA A 40 -27.42 -3.94 -4.83
CA ALA A 40 -26.43 -2.92 -4.60
C ALA A 40 -26.07 -2.86 -3.10
N PRO A 41 -24.78 -2.70 -2.76
CA PRO A 41 -24.38 -2.54 -1.37
C PRO A 41 -24.93 -1.22 -0.84
N THR A 42 -25.26 -1.21 0.45
CA THR A 42 -25.55 0.06 1.11
C THR A 42 -24.30 0.92 1.17
N ARG A 43 -24.48 2.24 1.35
CA ARG A 43 -23.38 3.18 1.58
C ARG A 43 -22.44 2.71 2.70
N SER A 44 -23.00 2.23 3.82
CA SER A 44 -22.23 1.75 4.96
C SER A 44 -21.48 0.45 4.66
N GLN A 45 -22.09 -0.49 3.94
CA GLN A 45 -21.43 -1.72 3.51
C GLN A 45 -20.27 -1.43 2.56
N ALA A 46 -20.47 -0.57 1.56
CA ALA A 46 -19.42 -0.18 0.62
C ALA A 46 -18.23 0.47 1.36
N LEU A 47 -18.50 1.40 2.26
CA LEU A 47 -17.46 2.09 3.02
C LEU A 47 -16.69 1.12 3.94
N ALA A 48 -17.40 0.20 4.62
CA ALA A 48 -16.76 -0.83 5.44
C ALA A 48 -15.86 -1.77 4.62
N SER A 49 -16.30 -2.21 3.43
CA SER A 49 -15.49 -3.03 2.53
C SER A 49 -14.26 -2.29 2.02
N LEU A 50 -14.40 -1.01 1.67
CA LEU A 50 -13.27 -0.18 1.24
C LEU A 50 -12.25 0.03 2.36
N LEU A 51 -12.71 0.26 3.59
CA LEU A 51 -11.84 0.38 4.76
C LEU A 51 -11.07 -0.92 5.01
N ALA A 52 -11.75 -2.06 4.94
CA ALA A 52 -11.12 -3.37 5.07
C ALA A 52 -10.07 -3.63 3.97
N PHE A 53 -10.36 -3.23 2.73
CA PHE A 53 -9.43 -3.31 1.62
C PHE A 53 -8.17 -2.48 1.87
N VAL A 54 -8.31 -1.19 2.21
CA VAL A 54 -7.16 -0.29 2.43
C VAL A 54 -6.29 -0.76 3.59
N LYS A 55 -6.88 -1.34 4.64
CA LYS A 55 -6.14 -1.87 5.79
C LYS A 55 -5.34 -3.14 5.50
N SER A 56 -5.75 -3.94 4.52
CA SER A 56 -5.19 -5.29 4.31
C SER A 56 -4.41 -5.44 3.02
N THR A 57 -4.91 -4.91 1.91
CA THR A 57 -4.41 -5.23 0.58
C THR A 57 -3.15 -4.45 0.22
N PRO A 58 -3.06 -3.12 0.39
CA PRO A 58 -1.83 -2.39 0.11
C PRO A 58 -0.63 -2.91 0.92
N PRO A 59 -0.74 -3.19 2.24
CA PRO A 59 0.34 -3.82 2.99
C PRO A 59 0.70 -5.20 2.42
N ALA A 60 -0.28 -6.06 2.13
CA ALA A 60 -0.02 -7.39 1.58
C ALA A 60 0.69 -7.34 0.21
N ILE A 61 0.39 -6.35 -0.63
CA ILE A 61 1.08 -6.12 -1.91
C ILE A 61 2.48 -5.57 -1.68
N ALA A 62 2.63 -4.59 -0.78
CA ALA A 62 3.92 -3.95 -0.49
C ALA A 62 4.91 -4.95 0.14
N ASP A 63 4.42 -5.85 0.98
CA ASP A 63 5.20 -6.88 1.66
C ASP A 63 5.36 -8.16 0.82
N TRP A 64 4.72 -8.23 -0.36
CA TRP A 64 4.80 -9.41 -1.20
C TRP A 64 6.23 -9.62 -1.72
N THR A 65 6.75 -10.81 -1.48
CA THR A 65 8.02 -11.29 -2.02
C THR A 65 7.83 -12.67 -2.62
N PRO A 66 8.45 -12.98 -3.78
CA PRO A 66 8.37 -14.32 -4.35
C PRO A 66 8.97 -15.36 -3.38
N SER A 67 8.37 -16.56 -3.31
CA SER A 67 8.90 -17.65 -2.49
C SER A 67 10.23 -18.13 -3.08
N ALA A 68 11.32 -17.66 -2.50
CA ALA A 68 12.68 -17.90 -2.95
C ALA A 68 13.33 -18.96 -2.06
N SER A 69 13.56 -20.17 -2.59
CA SER A 69 14.29 -21.24 -1.90
C SER A 69 15.43 -21.81 -2.77
N GLY A 70 16.46 -22.36 -2.13
CA GLY A 70 17.61 -22.93 -2.82
C GLY A 70 18.56 -21.90 -3.44
N ALA A 71 19.42 -22.36 -4.36
CA ALA A 71 20.53 -21.58 -4.93
C ALA A 71 20.09 -20.30 -5.67
N TRP A 72 18.82 -20.21 -6.06
CA TRP A 72 18.26 -19.08 -6.81
C TRP A 72 17.53 -18.06 -5.93
N ALA A 73 17.45 -18.31 -4.62
CA ALA A 73 16.73 -17.43 -3.71
C ALA A 73 17.23 -15.98 -3.74
N ALA A 74 18.55 -15.81 -3.85
CA ALA A 74 19.20 -14.49 -3.95
C ALA A 74 18.90 -13.77 -5.29
N ALA A 75 18.59 -14.50 -6.37
CA ALA A 75 18.28 -13.91 -7.67
C ALA A 75 16.84 -13.36 -7.73
N TYR A 76 15.94 -13.91 -6.91
CA TYR A 76 14.54 -13.45 -6.79
C TYR A 76 14.33 -12.46 -5.64
N ALA A 77 15.34 -12.24 -4.80
CA ALA A 77 15.30 -11.16 -3.82
C ALA A 77 15.17 -9.82 -4.56
N GLN A 78 14.11 -9.06 -4.28
CA GLN A 78 13.98 -7.69 -4.75
C GLN A 78 15.23 -6.92 -4.32
N GLN A 79 16.01 -6.47 -5.31
CA GLN A 79 17.25 -5.69 -5.21
C GLN A 79 17.94 -5.73 -3.82
N ALA A 80 18.72 -6.78 -3.55
CA ALA A 80 19.56 -6.84 -2.35
C ALA A 80 20.51 -5.63 -2.22
N SER A 81 20.87 -5.01 -3.34
CA SER A 81 21.49 -3.69 -3.41
C SER A 81 21.12 -3.05 -4.75
N PRO A 82 20.36 -1.95 -4.77
CA PRO A 82 20.14 -1.18 -5.99
C PRO A 82 21.50 -0.73 -6.55
N PRO A 83 21.70 -0.71 -7.88
CA PRO A 83 22.89 -0.13 -8.47
C PRO A 83 23.05 1.32 -7.98
N LEU A 84 24.21 1.64 -7.40
CA LEU A 84 24.55 3.02 -7.07
C LEU A 84 24.78 3.76 -8.38
N GLU A 85 23.79 4.50 -8.87
CA GLU A 85 23.94 5.35 -10.07
C GLU A 85 25.03 6.42 -9.86
N TYR A 86 25.25 6.85 -8.61
CA TYR A 86 26.26 7.84 -8.23
C TYR A 86 27.13 7.34 -7.07
N PRO A 87 28.09 6.44 -7.34
CA PRO A 87 28.95 5.86 -6.29
C PRO A 87 29.72 6.92 -5.49
N SER A 88 30.11 8.03 -6.13
CA SER A 88 30.86 9.13 -5.51
C SER A 88 30.14 9.77 -4.32
N VAL A 89 28.80 9.80 -4.34
CA VAL A 89 27.99 10.37 -3.26
C VAL A 89 28.03 9.45 -2.04
N THR A 90 27.82 8.15 -2.25
CA THR A 90 27.88 7.15 -1.17
C THR A 90 29.29 7.06 -0.60
N GLU A 91 30.32 7.01 -1.46
CA GLU A 91 31.71 6.91 -1.02
C GLU A 91 32.19 8.11 -0.20
N ALA A 92 31.72 9.32 -0.51
CA ALA A 92 32.04 10.52 0.26
C ALA A 92 31.51 10.46 1.71
N TRP A 93 30.41 9.74 1.94
CA TRP A 93 29.75 9.67 3.25
C TRP A 93 30.04 8.39 4.02
N THR A 94 30.26 7.27 3.35
CA THR A 94 30.42 5.94 3.99
C THR A 94 31.77 5.28 3.72
N GLY A 95 32.66 5.93 2.96
CA GLY A 95 33.89 5.31 2.47
C GLY A 95 33.63 4.37 1.28
N LYS A 96 34.71 3.79 0.75
CA LYS A 96 34.68 3.01 -0.50
C LYS A 96 33.77 1.79 -0.38
N ALA A 97 32.78 1.69 -1.26
CA ALA A 97 31.89 0.53 -1.30
C ALA A 97 32.70 -0.74 -1.64
N GLY A 98 32.67 -1.75 -0.76
CA GLY A 98 33.36 -3.03 -0.95
C GLY A 98 34.85 -3.05 -0.60
N GLY A 99 35.38 -2.02 0.07
CA GLY A 99 36.73 -2.08 0.66
C GLY A 99 36.75 -3.02 1.88
N ARG A 100 37.63 -4.04 1.85
CA ARG A 100 37.97 -4.83 3.05
C ARG A 100 38.72 -3.98 4.06
#